data_AF-A0A7C6TFJ5-F1
#
_entry.id   AF-A0A7C6TFJ5-F1
#
_cell.length_a   1.000
_cell.length_b   1.000
_cell.length_c   1.000
_cell.angle_alpha   90.00
_cell.angle_beta   90.00
_cell.angle_gamma   90.00
#
_symmetry.space_group_name_H-M   'P 1'
#
loop_
_entity.id
_entity.type
_entity.pdbx_description
1 polymer ?
#
loop_
_entity_poly.entity_id
_entity_poly.type
_entity_poly.pdbx_seq_one_letter_code
_entity_poly.pdbx_strand_id
1 'polypeptide(L)' 'MDSCARRVAVRVEQWEMRRKPGELVAEGEVLGYFARRPVRAPYAAVVEDVVFERESRTWLVMLVENVRCA' A
#
# COMPACT_ATOMS: atom_id res chain seq x y z
N MET A 1 10.35 -22.35 9.94
CA MET A 1 10.57 -21.48 8.77
C MET A 1 10.15 -20.11 9.20
N ASP A 2 11.09 -19.19 9.38
CA ASP A 2 10.77 -17.85 9.83
C ASP A 2 10.23 -17.06 8.64
N SER A 3 8.95 -16.67 8.70
CA SER A 3 8.36 -15.77 7.71
C SER A 3 8.77 -14.35 8.07
N CYS A 4 9.42 -13.66 7.14
CA CYS A 4 9.68 -12.24 7.29
C CYS A 4 8.61 -11.45 6.55
N ALA A 5 8.25 -10.30 7.11
CA ALA A 5 7.26 -9.41 6.51
C ALA A 5 7.94 -8.11 6.08
N ARG A 6 7.86 -7.77 4.80
CA ARG A 6 8.30 -6.47 4.30
C ARG A 6 7.12 -5.52 4.27
N ARG A 7 7.16 -4.48 5.11
CA ARG A 7 6.10 -3.47 5.20
C ARG A 7 6.52 -2.17 4.53
N VAL A 8 5.56 -1.53 3.87
CA VAL A 8 5.71 -0.16 3.35
C VAL A 8 4.43 0.62 3.61
N ALA A 9 4.59 1.86 4.08
CA ALA A 9 3.50 2.83 4.15
C ALA A 9 3.55 3.72 2.92
N VAL A 10 2.46 3.75 2.17
CA VAL A 10 2.33 4.52 0.94
C VAL A 10 1.35 5.66 1.16
N ARG A 11 1.77 6.90 0.90
CA ARG A 11 0.93 8.09 0.99
C ARG A 11 0.36 8.45 -0.37
N VAL A 12 -0.97 8.64 -0.45
CA VAL A 12 -1.67 9.11 -1.65
C VAL A 12 -2.70 10.18 -1.29
N GLU A 13 -2.89 11.18 -2.15
CA GLU A 13 -3.95 12.19 -2.00
C GLU A 13 -5.30 11.66 -2.49
N GLN A 14 -5.27 10.80 -3.52
CA GLN A 14 -6.43 10.15 -4.11
C GLN A 14 -6.25 8.64 -4.04
N TRP A 15 -7.08 7.96 -3.25
CA TRP A 15 -7.10 6.51 -3.13
C TRP A 15 -8.08 5.93 -4.16
N GLU A 16 -7.58 5.66 -5.36
CA GLU A 16 -8.38 5.20 -6.51
C GLU A 16 -8.83 3.76 -6.36
N MET A 17 -7.93 2.90 -5.89
CA MET A 17 -8.16 1.45 -5.85
C MET A 17 -9.21 1.05 -4.80
N ARG A 18 -9.44 1.91 -3.79
CA ARG A 18 -10.39 1.70 -2.67
C ARG A 18 -10.29 0.32 -2.02
N ARG A 19 -9.09 -0.29 -2.02
CA ARG A 19 -8.88 -1.60 -1.44
C ARG A 19 -9.07 -1.57 0.06
N LYS A 20 -9.58 -2.69 0.56
CA LYS A 20 -9.80 -2.96 1.97
C LYS A 20 -8.64 -3.79 2.52
N PRO A 21 -8.41 -3.71 3.84
CA PRO A 21 -7.51 -4.63 4.53
C PRO A 21 -7.80 -6.10 4.15
N GLY A 22 -6.75 -6.86 3.86
CA GLY A 22 -6.80 -8.25 3.41
C GLY A 22 -6.86 -8.44 1.89
N GLU A 23 -7.08 -7.39 1.10
CA GLU A 23 -7.05 -7.51 -0.37
C GLU A 23 -5.62 -7.50 -0.92
N LEU A 24 -5.42 -8.17 -2.05
CA LEU A 24 -4.14 -8.24 -2.76
C LEU A 24 -3.96 -7.05 -3.70
N VAL A 25 -2.70 -6.64 -3.84
CA VAL A 25 -2.22 -5.66 -4.81
C VAL A 25 -1.05 -6.25 -5.57
N ALA A 26 -1.05 -6.11 -6.89
CA ALA A 26 0.04 -6.57 -7.74
C ALA A 26 1.20 -5.56 -7.76
N GLU A 27 2.42 -6.04 -8.00
CA GLU A 27 3.56 -5.16 -8.25
C GLU A 27 3.30 -4.22 -9.44
N GLY A 28 3.63 -2.94 -9.27
CA GLY A 28 3.44 -1.91 -10.30
C GLY A 28 2.00 -1.41 -10.45
N GLU A 29 1.04 -1.99 -9.73
CA GLU A 29 -0.36 -1.56 -9.75
C GLU A 29 -0.51 -0.14 -9.19
N VAL A 30 -1.37 0.68 -9.81
CA VAL A 30 -1.59 2.07 -9.39
C VAL A 30 -2.49 2.07 -8.16
N LEU A 31 -1.92 2.52 -7.04
CA LEU A 31 -2.58 2.69 -5.76
C LEU A 31 -3.43 3.97 -5.74
N GLY A 32 -2.86 5.03 -6.30
CA GLY A 32 -3.45 6.36 -6.25
C GLY A 32 -2.53 7.41 -6.83
N TYR A 33 -2.75 8.66 -6.47
CA TYR A 33 -1.94 9.78 -6.92
C TYR A 33 -1.40 10.60 -5.76
N PHE A 34 -0.20 11.13 -5.91
CA PHE A 34 0.39 12.13 -5.04
C PHE A 34 1.04 13.22 -5.90
N ALA A 35 0.66 14.48 -5.70
CA ALA A 35 1.13 15.59 -6.51
C ALA A 35 0.98 15.34 -8.03
N ARG A 36 -0.16 14.77 -8.44
CA ARG A 36 -0.51 14.37 -9.84
C ARG A 36 0.37 13.28 -10.44
N ARG A 37 1.23 12.62 -9.66
CA ARG A 37 2.02 11.47 -10.12
C ARG A 37 1.40 10.18 -9.61
N PRO A 38 1.31 9.13 -10.45
CA PRO A 38 0.80 7.85 -10.01
C PRO A 38 1.76 7.24 -8.98
N VAL A 39 1.20 6.81 -7.86
CA VAL A 39 1.91 6.04 -6.85
C VAL A 39 1.58 4.58 -7.08
N ARG A 40 2.62 3.75 -7.20
CA ARG A 40 2.49 2.33 -7.56
C ARG A 40 2.95 1.45 -6.42
N ALA A 41 2.36 0.26 -6.34
CA ALA A 41 2.81 -0.76 -5.41
C ALA A 41 4.25 -1.20 -5.78
N PRO A 42 5.19 -1.16 -4.83
CA PRO A 42 6.60 -1.49 -5.11
C PRO A 42 6.86 -3.00 -5.26
N TYR A 43 5.93 -3.84 -4.82
CA TYR A 43 5.98 -5.30 -4.86
C TYR A 43 4.56 -5.86 -4.69
N ALA A 44 4.36 -7.14 -4.97
CA ALA A 44 3.09 -7.82 -4.71
C ALA A 44 2.85 -7.92 -3.19
N ALA A 45 1.70 -7.45 -2.71
CA ALA A 45 1.45 -7.30 -1.29
C ALA A 45 -0.03 -7.49 -0.93
N VAL A 46 -0.29 -7.68 0.36
CA VAL A 46 -1.61 -7.56 0.97
C VAL A 46 -1.75 -6.15 1.55
N VAL A 47 -2.92 -5.53 1.40
CA VAL A 47 -3.27 -4.32 2.14
C VAL A 47 -3.42 -4.69 3.62
N GLU A 48 -2.52 -4.22 4.46
CA GLU A 48 -2.58 -4.41 5.91
C GLU A 48 -3.60 -3.45 6.54
N ASP A 49 -3.57 -2.18 6.13
CA ASP A 49 -4.46 -1.15 6.65
C ASP A 49 -4.58 0.05 5.70
N VAL A 50 -5.64 0.85 5.87
CA VAL A 50 -5.88 2.09 5.13
C VAL A 50 -6.43 3.16 6.09
N VAL A 51 -5.68 4.23 6.29
CA VAL A 51 -6.03 5.32 7.21
C VAL A 51 -6.14 6.64 6.45
N PHE A 52 -7.16 7.43 6.74
CA PHE A 52 -7.28 8.79 6.23
C PHE A 52 -6.76 9.82 7.25
N GLU A 53 -5.72 10.54 6.88
CA GLU A 53 -5.12 11.62 7.66
C GLU A 53 -5.79 12.95 7.30
N ARG A 54 -6.60 13.48 8.24
CA ARG A 54 -7.45 14.66 8.00
C ARG A 54 -6.67 15.95 7.77
N GLU A 55 -5.57 16.14 8.49
CA GLU A 55 -4.77 17.38 8.43
C GLU A 55 -4.11 17.56 7.06
N SER A 56 -3.52 16.48 6.53
CA SER A 56 -2.89 16.49 5.21
C SER A 56 -3.86 16.17 4.07
N ARG A 57 -5.09 15.72 4.39
CA ARG A 57 -6.08 15.19 3.44
C ARG A 57 -5.52 14.06 2.57
N THR A 58 -4.68 13.22 3.15
CA THR A 58 -4.07 12.07 2.46
C THR A 58 -4.52 10.74 3.04
N TRP A 59 -4.39 9.69 2.26
CA TRP A 59 -4.54 8.32 2.67
C TRP A 59 -3.15 7.71 2.88
N LEU A 60 -3.01 7.00 3.99
CA LEU A 60 -1.87 6.12 4.28
C LEU A 60 -2.32 4.69 4.09
N VAL A 61 -1.68 4.01 3.13
CA VAL A 61 -1.96 2.61 2.77
C VAL A 61 -0.78 1.78 3.23
N MET A 62 -1.01 0.88 4.18
CA MET A 62 0.01 -0.04 4.67
C MET A 62 -0.05 -1.32 3.84
N LEU A 63 1.07 -1.69 3.23
CA LEU A 63 1.21 -2.89 2.41
C LEU A 63 2.21 -3.83 3.08
N VAL A 64 1.88 -5.13 3.09
CA VAL A 64 2.74 -6.18 3.63
C VAL A 64 2.98 -7.27 2.58
N GLU A 65 4.25 -7.55 2.31
CA GLU A 65 4.68 -8.69 1.51
C GLU A 65 5.17 -9.81 2.44
N ASN A 66 4.67 -11.02 2.20
CA ASN A 66 5.17 -12.22 2.86
C ASN A 66 6.41 -12.71 2.11
N VAL A 67 7.60 -12.41 2.65
CA VAL A 67 8.87 -12.90 2.11
C VAL A 67 9.32 -14.14 2.89
N ARG A 68 9.84 -15.13 2.16
CA ARG A 68 10.55 -16.25 2.81
C ARG A 68 11.93 -15.74 3.21
N CYS A 69 12.24 -15.76 4.51
CA CYS A 69 13.60 -15.50 4.96
C CYS A 69 14.49 -16.72 4.66
N ALA A 70 15.70 -16.44 4.16
CA ALA A 70 16.75 -17.42 3.91
C ALA A 70 17.64 -17.58 5.14
#